data_AF-A0A7V3MB65-F1
#
_entry.id   AF-A0A7V3MB65-F1
#
_cell.length_a   1.000
_cell.length_b   1.000
_cell.length_c   1.000
_cell.angle_alpha   90.00
_cell.angle_beta   90.00
_cell.angle_gamma   90.00
#
_symmetry.space_group_name_H-M   'P 1'
#
loop_
_entity.id
_entity.type
_entity.pdbx_description
1 polymer ?
#
loop_
_entity_poly.entity_id
_entity_poly.type
_entity_poly.pdbx_seq_one_letter_code
_entity_poly.pdbx_strand_id
1 'polypeptide(L)'
;MRNLICILAIFSACSAGRPISIRSIAENPQRFEGDTLTLRVKFYGWGAVDKPIYGIARTRSDWVIADETGACHVSGKPPYPVVDPEYRGKDVEIRVIVHPEDTTFWLQRVE
;
A
#
# COMPACT_ATOMS: atom_id res chain seq x y z
N MET A 1 -19.73 -9.33 -47.39
CA MET A 1 -18.63 -8.66 -46.67
C MET A 1 -19.21 -7.52 -45.86
N ARG A 2 -19.38 -7.69 -44.54
CA ARG A 2 -19.85 -6.64 -43.63
C ARG A 2 -18.86 -6.57 -42.47
N ASN A 3 -17.96 -5.58 -42.56
CA ASN A 3 -17.05 -5.20 -41.51
C ASN A 3 -17.84 -4.71 -40.29
N LEU A 4 -17.81 -5.47 -39.20
CA LEU A 4 -18.14 -4.97 -37.87
C LEU A 4 -16.85 -4.44 -37.24
N ILE A 5 -16.76 -3.11 -37.13
CA ILE A 5 -15.74 -2.44 -36.33
C ILE A 5 -16.26 -2.45 -34.89
N CYS A 6 -15.71 -3.34 -34.05
CA CYS A 6 -15.87 -3.26 -32.60
C CYS A 6 -14.96 -2.13 -32.08
N ILE A 7 -15.56 -0.99 -31.74
CA ILE A 7 -14.89 0.08 -31.00
C ILE A 7 -14.74 -0.41 -29.55
N LEU A 8 -13.54 -0.88 -29.17
CA LEU A 8 -13.19 -1.04 -27.76
C LEU A 8 -12.98 0.35 -27.15
N ALA A 9 -14.02 0.88 -26.52
CA ALA A 9 -13.88 1.94 -25.54
C ALA A 9 -13.44 1.29 -24.22
N ILE A 10 -12.13 1.21 -23.96
CA ILE A 10 -11.64 0.93 -22.62
C ILE A 10 -11.65 2.26 -21.87
N PHE A 11 -12.67 2.40 -21.03
CA PHE A 11 -12.84 3.49 -20.08
C PHE A 11 -11.60 3.57 -19.19
N SER A 12 -10.74 4.56 -19.43
CA SER A 12 -9.81 5.01 -18.42
C SER A 12 -10.63 5.76 -17.37
N ALA A 13 -11.16 5.01 -16.41
CA ALA A 13 -11.80 5.57 -15.25
C ALA A 13 -10.71 6.25 -14.40
N CYS A 14 -10.41 7.51 -14.69
CA CYS A 14 -9.85 8.41 -13.70
C CYS A 14 -10.91 8.58 -12.60
N SER A 15 -11.01 7.60 -11.72
CA SER A 15 -11.65 7.77 -10.44
C SER A 15 -10.87 8.87 -9.73
N ALA A 16 -11.46 10.05 -9.62
CA ALA A 16 -11.10 11.04 -8.61
C ALA A 16 -11.47 10.45 -7.22
N GLY A 17 -10.85 9.32 -6.91
CA GLY A 17 -11.18 8.44 -5.82
C GLY A 17 -10.67 9.02 -4.51
N ARG A 18 -11.38 8.72 -3.42
CA ARG A 18 -10.93 9.04 -2.07
C ARG A 18 -9.50 8.50 -1.89
N PRO A 19 -8.63 9.21 -1.15
CA PRO A 19 -7.31 8.69 -0.79
C PRO A 19 -7.44 7.28 -0.22
N ILE A 20 -6.63 6.35 -0.73
CA ILE A 20 -6.59 4.98 -0.22
C ILE A 20 -5.95 5.01 1.17
N SER A 21 -6.65 4.45 2.16
CA SER A 21 -6.18 4.34 3.53
C SER A 21 -5.78 2.91 3.88
N ILE A 22 -4.89 2.74 4.86
CA ILE A 22 -4.44 1.44 5.35
C ILE A 22 -5.64 0.60 5.84
N ARG A 23 -6.59 1.21 6.56
CA ARG A 23 -7.80 0.50 6.98
C ARG A 23 -8.64 0.02 5.81
N SER A 24 -8.77 0.82 4.75
CA SER A 24 -9.55 0.40 3.57
C SER A 24 -8.94 -0.80 2.86
N ILE A 25 -7.60 -0.90 2.84
CA ILE A 25 -6.89 -2.10 2.35
C ILE A 25 -7.17 -3.28 3.29
N ALA A 26 -7.12 -3.08 4.60
CA ALA A 26 -7.35 -4.14 5.57
C ALA A 26 -8.78 -4.69 5.57
N GLU A 27 -9.78 -3.85 5.32
CA GLU A 27 -11.20 -4.26 5.27
C GLU A 27 -11.54 -5.07 4.01
N ASN A 28 -10.81 -4.88 2.92
CA ASN A 28 -11.04 -5.59 1.66
C ASN A 28 -9.77 -5.65 0.78
N PRO A 29 -8.76 -6.46 1.15
CA PRO A 29 -7.50 -6.49 0.43
C PRO A 29 -7.65 -7.05 -0.99
N GLN A 30 -8.59 -7.97 -1.21
CA GLN A 30 -8.87 -8.58 -2.52
C GLN A 30 -9.30 -7.54 -3.56
N ARG A 31 -9.92 -6.43 -3.14
CA ARG A 31 -10.29 -5.33 -4.03
C ARG A 31 -9.08 -4.69 -4.71
N PHE A 32 -7.91 -4.78 -4.11
CA PHE A 32 -6.68 -4.13 -4.56
C PHE A 32 -5.65 -5.13 -5.09
N GLU A 33 -6.03 -6.39 -5.27
CA GLU A 33 -5.14 -7.44 -5.71
C GLU A 33 -4.54 -7.13 -7.09
N GLY A 34 -3.21 -7.16 -7.18
CA GLY A 34 -2.48 -6.90 -8.43
C GLY A 34 -2.38 -5.42 -8.82
N ASP A 35 -3.10 -4.52 -8.15
CA ASP A 35 -3.00 -3.08 -8.40
C ASP A 35 -1.73 -2.50 -7.75
N THR A 36 -1.12 -1.53 -8.46
CA THR A 36 -0.08 -0.68 -7.86
C THR A 36 -0.74 0.56 -7.26
N LEU A 37 -0.72 0.65 -5.93
CA LEU A 37 -1.30 1.74 -5.18
C LEU A 37 -0.25 2.78 -4.80
N THR A 38 -0.59 4.07 -4.91
CA THR A 38 0.20 5.16 -4.33
C THR A 38 -0.36 5.53 -2.97
N LEU A 39 0.43 5.36 -1.91
CA LEU A 39 0.05 5.65 -0.54
C LEU A 39 0.79 6.87 -0.01
N ARG A 40 0.08 7.77 0.66
CA ARG A 40 0.63 8.92 1.40
C ARG A 40 0.54 8.63 2.89
N VAL A 41 1.67 8.35 3.50
CA VAL A 41 1.77 7.77 4.85
C VAL A 41 2.95 8.38 5.60
N LYS A 42 3.05 8.08 6.89
CA LYS A 42 4.21 8.41 7.71
C LYS A 42 5.14 7.20 7.82
N PHE A 43 6.44 7.43 7.68
CA PHE A 43 7.47 6.42 7.82
C PHE A 43 7.81 6.17 9.30
N TYR A 44 7.88 4.90 9.72
CA TYR A 44 8.19 4.53 11.11
C TYR A 44 9.34 3.52 11.26
N GLY A 45 9.97 3.07 10.17
CA GLY A 45 11.10 2.13 10.23
C GLY A 45 10.73 0.85 10.98
N TRP A 46 11.62 0.34 11.84
CA TRP A 46 11.36 -0.86 12.66
C TRP A 46 10.75 -0.58 14.05
N GLY A 47 10.41 0.67 14.37
CA GLY A 47 9.91 1.00 15.72
C GLY A 47 8.40 0.92 15.88
N ALA A 48 7.93 0.79 17.13
CA ALA A 48 6.52 0.66 17.48
C ALA A 48 5.66 1.90 17.17
N VAL A 49 4.46 1.69 16.63
CA VAL A 49 3.49 2.76 16.36
C VAL A 49 2.31 2.59 17.30
N ASP A 50 1.81 3.70 17.85
CA ASP A 50 0.60 3.72 18.68
C ASP A 50 -0.69 3.71 17.81
N LYS A 51 -0.80 2.70 16.95
CA LYS A 51 -1.92 2.48 16.03
C LYS A 51 -2.13 0.98 15.82
N PRO A 52 -3.36 0.54 15.47
CA PRO A 52 -3.58 -0.82 15.02
C PRO A 52 -2.68 -1.16 13.83
N ILE A 53 -1.92 -2.25 13.94
CA ILE A 53 -1.10 -2.76 12.85
C ILE A 53 -1.92 -3.79 12.09
N TYR A 54 -2.12 -3.53 10.80
CA TYR A 54 -2.78 -4.41 9.85
C TYR A 54 -1.76 -5.12 8.96
N GLY A 55 -2.22 -6.19 8.31
CA GLY A 55 -1.38 -7.03 7.47
C GLY A 55 -0.31 -7.79 8.26
N ILE A 56 0.51 -8.54 7.54
CA ILE A 56 1.61 -9.32 8.12
C ILE A 56 2.96 -8.81 7.65
N ALA A 57 3.98 -8.95 8.50
CA ALA A 57 5.36 -8.85 8.07
C ALA A 57 5.73 -10.12 7.29
N ARG A 58 6.20 -9.96 6.05
CA ARG A 58 6.68 -11.04 5.20
C ARG A 58 8.11 -11.43 5.53
N THR A 59 8.96 -10.46 5.90
CA THR A 59 10.37 -10.69 6.24
C THR A 59 10.78 -9.95 7.51
N ARG A 60 11.90 -10.36 8.11
CA ARG A 60 12.50 -9.64 9.25
C ARG A 60 12.96 -8.21 8.92
N SER A 61 13.07 -7.89 7.63
CA SER A 61 13.53 -6.58 7.16
C SER A 61 12.36 -5.64 6.85
N ASP A 62 11.12 -6.11 6.99
CA ASP A 62 9.94 -5.31 6.73
C ASP A 62 9.85 -4.15 7.72
N TRP A 63 9.41 -3.01 7.22
CA TRP A 63 9.36 -1.75 7.95
C TRP A 63 7.94 -1.22 7.99
N VAL A 64 7.68 -0.29 8.90
CA VAL A 64 6.33 0.14 9.23
C VAL A 64 6.03 1.51 8.61
N ILE A 65 4.84 1.60 8.04
CA ILE A 65 4.18 2.86 7.68
C ILE A 65 2.91 3.04 8.50
N ALA A 66 2.44 4.28 8.63
CA ALA A 66 1.12 4.52 9.21
C ALA A 66 0.43 5.74 8.61
N ASP A 67 -0.90 5.70 8.59
CA ASP A 67 -1.76 6.85 8.31
C ASP A 67 -2.69 7.12 9.50
N GLU A 68 -3.72 7.94 9.31
CA GLU A 68 -4.68 8.23 10.37
C GLU A 68 -5.46 6.98 10.82
N THR A 69 -5.68 6.04 9.90
CA THR A 69 -6.58 4.89 10.04
C THR A 69 -5.90 3.64 10.61
N GLY A 70 -4.58 3.54 10.52
CA GLY A 70 -3.80 2.38 10.99
C GLY A 70 -2.34 2.41 10.61
N ALA A 71 -1.65 1.31 10.87
CA ALA A 71 -0.28 1.05 10.46
C ALA A 71 -0.18 -0.28 9.70
N CYS A 72 0.88 -0.48 8.92
CA CYS A 72 1.10 -1.72 8.17
C CYS A 72 2.59 -1.99 7.98
N HIS A 73 2.95 -3.26 7.90
CA HIS A 73 4.27 -3.70 7.45
C HIS A 73 4.39 -3.58 5.92
N VAL A 74 5.58 -3.22 5.45
CA VAL A 74 5.94 -3.10 4.05
C VAL A 74 7.24 -3.84 3.80
N SER A 75 7.21 -4.77 2.85
CA SER A 75 8.39 -5.46 2.34
C SER A 75 9.01 -4.66 1.19
N GLY A 76 10.34 -4.70 1.08
CA GLY A 76 11.10 -4.00 0.04
C GLY A 76 11.98 -2.87 0.58
N LYS A 77 12.68 -2.16 -0.32
CA LYS A 77 13.63 -1.10 0.07
C LYS A 77 12.87 0.05 0.73
N PRO A 78 13.27 0.54 1.92
CA PRO A 78 12.64 1.69 2.56
C PRO A 78 13.09 3.01 1.91
N PRO A 79 12.30 4.10 2.03
CA PRO A 79 12.70 5.42 1.49
C PRO A 79 13.81 6.08 2.31
N TYR A 80 13.94 5.67 3.59
CA TYR A 80 14.93 6.16 4.54
C TYR A 80 15.57 5.00 5.32
N PRO A 81 16.71 5.21 6.00
CA PRO A 81 17.28 4.24 6.93
C PRO A 81 16.27 3.87 8.05
N VAL A 82 16.01 2.58 8.25
CA VAL A 82 14.95 2.07 9.16
C VAL A 82 15.25 2.18 10.65
N VAL A 83 16.52 2.40 11.00
CA VAL A 83 17.00 2.53 12.39
C VAL A 83 17.21 3.99 12.80
N ASP A 84 17.16 4.92 11.85
CA ASP A 84 17.47 6.32 12.12
C ASP A 84 16.21 7.06 12.63
N PRO A 85 16.21 7.54 13.89
CA PRO A 85 15.04 8.17 14.49
C PRO A 85 14.66 9.50 13.83
N GLU A 86 15.56 10.17 13.11
CA GLU A 86 15.27 11.45 12.44
C GLU A 86 14.16 11.33 11.39
N TYR A 87 14.06 10.16 10.75
CA TYR A 87 13.07 9.93 9.70
C TYR A 87 11.72 9.44 10.23
N ARG A 88 11.64 9.13 11.52
CA ARG A 88 10.40 8.65 12.15
C ARG A 88 9.32 9.73 12.09
N GLY A 89 8.15 9.38 11.58
CA GLY A 89 7.00 10.27 11.43
C GLY A 89 7.03 11.18 10.20
N LYS A 90 8.08 11.11 9.37
CA LYS A 90 8.16 11.87 8.10
C LYS A 90 7.09 11.39 7.14
N ASP A 91 6.42 12.33 6.49
CA ASP A 91 5.49 12.04 5.42
C ASP A 91 6.26 11.52 4.20
N VAL A 92 5.78 10.42 3.64
CA VAL A 92 6.34 9.76 2.46
C VAL A 92 5.20 9.37 1.53
N GLU A 93 5.47 9.47 0.23
CA GLU A 93 4.64 8.87 -0.81
C GLU A 93 5.37 7.63 -1.32
N ILE A 94 4.71 6.46 -1.28
CA ILE A 94 5.28 5.20 -1.74
C ILE A 94 4.32 4.49 -2.68
N ARG A 95 4.86 3.69 -3.59
CA ARG A 95 4.07 2.78 -4.42
C ARG A 95 4.17 1.36 -3.90
N VAL A 96 3.03 0.69 -3.75
CA VAL A 96 2.95 -0.68 -3.24
C VAL A 96 2.03 -1.56 -4.08
N ILE A 97 2.32 -2.85 -4.12
CA ILE A 97 1.38 -3.89 -4.53
C ILE A 97 0.80 -4.53 -3.28
N VAL A 98 -0.53 -4.74 -3.27
CA VAL A 98 -1.22 -5.49 -2.22
C VAL A 98 -1.24 -6.96 -2.58
N HIS A 99 -0.80 -7.80 -1.65
CA HIS A 99 -0.87 -9.26 -1.77
C HIS A 99 -1.82 -9.80 -0.70
N PRO A 100 -3.10 -10.06 -1.05
CA PRO A 100 -4.05 -10.69 -0.13
C PRO A 100 -3.60 -12.12 0.23
N GLU A 101 -3.85 -12.53 1.48
CA GLU A 101 -3.66 -13.92 1.94
C GLU A 101 -4.86 -14.27 2.83
N ASP A 102 -5.71 -15.23 2.48
CA ASP A 102 -6.90 -15.69 3.22
C ASP A 102 -7.66 -14.61 4.03
N THR A 103 -7.19 -14.31 5.26
CA THR A 103 -7.81 -13.37 6.21
C THR A 103 -6.97 -12.09 6.48
N THR A 104 -5.89 -11.89 5.72
CA THR A 104 -4.90 -10.82 5.88
C THR A 104 -4.32 -10.39 4.52
N PHE A 105 -3.24 -9.62 4.55
CA PHE A 105 -2.48 -9.18 3.38
C PHE A 105 -1.05 -8.80 3.78
N TRP A 106 -0.20 -8.58 2.79
CA TRP A 106 1.07 -7.88 2.98
C TRP A 106 1.30 -6.90 1.83
N LEU A 107 2.16 -5.89 2.08
CA LEU A 107 2.46 -4.85 1.11
C LEU A 107 3.88 -5.00 0.57
N GLN A 108 4.02 -4.96 -0.75
CA GLN A 108 5.32 -4.94 -1.42
C GLN A 108 5.58 -3.54 -2.00
N ARG A 109 6.66 -2.87 -1.60
CA ARG A 109 7.10 -1.65 -2.30
C ARG A 109 7.72 -2.00 -3.66
N VAL A 110 7.39 -1.22 -4.70
CA VAL A 110 7.82 -1.46 -6.10
C VAL A 110 8.89 -0.49 -6.63
N GLU A 111 9.69 0.11 -5.74
CA GLU A 111 10.72 1.11 -6.08
C GLU A 111 12.14 0.71 -5.64
#